data_AF-A0A1S3GRA0-F1
#
_entry.id   AF-A0A1S3GRA0-F1
#
_cell.length_a   1.000
_cell.length_b   1.000
_cell.length_c   1.000
_cell.angle_alpha   90.00
_cell.angle_beta   90.00
_cell.angle_gamma   90.00
#
_symmetry.space_group_name_H-M   'P 1'
#
loop_
_entity.id
_entity.type
_entity.pdbx_description
1 polymer ?
#
loop_
_entity_poly.entity_id
_entity_poly.type
_entity_poly.pdbx_seq_one_letter_code
_entity_poly.pdbx_strand_id
1 'polypeptide(L)'
;MAGVGGEGSVSGVGGEGSVAGVGGEGSVSGVGGEGSVSGVGGEGSVSGVGGEGSVSGVGGEGSVSGVGGEGSVGGVGGEDPVVV
;
A
#
# COMPACT_ATOMS: atom_id res chain seq x y z
N MET A 1 -4.68 1.44 -10.44
CA MET A 1 -5.73 2.32 -9.86
C MET A 1 -5.06 3.40 -9.04
N ALA A 2 -5.48 4.66 -9.14
CA ALA A 2 -4.89 5.77 -8.42
C ALA A 2 -5.97 6.67 -7.80
N GLY A 3 -5.81 7.07 -6.54
CA GLY A 3 -6.70 8.01 -5.85
C GLY A 3 -5.92 9.10 -5.10
N VAL A 4 -6.46 10.32 -5.07
CA VAL A 4 -5.85 11.48 -4.40
C VAL A 4 -6.92 12.23 -3.62
N GLY A 5 -6.71 12.48 -2.32
CA GLY A 5 -7.67 13.19 -1.47
C GLY A 5 -7.22 13.33 -0.01
N GLY A 6 -7.80 14.29 0.73
CA GLY A 6 -7.45 14.52 2.14
C GLY A 6 -7.73 13.30 3.03
N GLU A 7 -8.90 12.68 2.84
CA GLU A 7 -9.28 11.41 3.45
C GLU A 7 -9.80 10.47 2.36
N GLY A 8 -9.34 9.21 2.34
CA GLY A 8 -9.86 8.26 1.35
C GLY A 8 -9.27 6.85 1.39
N SER A 9 -10.00 5.92 0.77
CA SER A 9 -9.54 4.54 0.57
C SER A 9 -9.40 4.22 -0.92
N VAL A 10 -8.26 3.67 -1.31
CA VAL A 10 -8.00 3.17 -2.66
C VAL A 10 -7.89 1.66 -2.61
N SER A 11 -8.70 0.95 -3.39
CA SER A 11 -8.64 -0.52 -3.49
C SER A 11 -8.59 -0.97 -4.93
N GLY A 12 -7.75 -1.95 -5.25
CA GLY A 12 -7.69 -2.57 -6.57
C GLY A 12 -7.50 -4.07 -6.50
N VAL A 13 -8.16 -4.80 -7.40
CA VAL A 13 -8.07 -6.26 -7.51
C VAL A 13 -7.84 -6.65 -8.98
N GLY A 14 -6.84 -7.48 -9.27
CA GLY A 14 -6.55 -7.93 -10.63
C GLY A 14 -5.33 -8.85 -10.72
N GLY A 15 -5.21 -9.62 -11.81
CA GLY A 15 -4.08 -10.55 -12.00
C GLY A 15 -2.73 -9.85 -12.08
N GLU A 16 -2.68 -8.69 -12.74
CA GLU A 16 -1.48 -7.88 -12.90
C GLU A 16 -1.83 -6.40 -12.75
N GLY A 17 -1.12 -5.64 -11.92
CA GLY A 17 -1.36 -4.19 -11.83
C GLY A 17 -0.83 -3.46 -10.60
N SER A 18 -0.90 -2.12 -10.66
CA SER A 18 -0.46 -1.23 -9.58
C SER A 18 -1.62 -0.47 -8.94
N VAL A 19 -1.62 -0.36 -7.61
CA VAL A 19 -2.55 0.44 -6.82
C VAL A 19 -1.77 1.55 -6.11
N ALA A 20 -2.20 2.81 -6.26
CA ALA A 20 -1.55 3.96 -5.66
C ALA A 20 -2.56 4.88 -4.96
N GLY A 21 -2.23 5.40 -3.78
CA GLY A 21 -3.03 6.40 -3.09
C GLY A 21 -2.17 7.50 -2.49
N VAL A 22 -2.62 8.75 -2.57
CA VAL A 22 -1.94 9.90 -1.97
C VAL A 22 -2.94 10.76 -1.18
N GLY A 23 -2.69 11.01 0.10
CA GLY A 23 -3.64 11.73 0.96
C GLY A 23 -3.14 12.14 2.33
N GLY A 24 -3.98 12.80 3.13
CA GLY A 24 -3.67 13.14 4.52
C GLY A 24 -3.89 11.95 5.44
N GLU A 25 -5.10 11.39 5.39
CA GLU A 25 -5.52 10.16 6.07
C GLU A 25 -6.05 9.15 5.05
N GLY A 26 -5.66 7.87 5.13
CA GLY A 26 -6.22 6.91 4.19
C GLY A 26 -5.67 5.49 4.19
N SER A 27 -6.34 4.63 3.42
CA SER A 27 -5.93 3.22 3.26
C SER A 27 -5.78 2.85 1.79
N VAL A 28 -4.67 2.22 1.44
CA VAL A 28 -4.40 1.71 0.09
C VAL A 28 -4.32 0.19 0.14
N SER A 29 -5.16 -0.51 -0.61
CA SER A 29 -5.16 -1.98 -0.67
C SER A 29 -5.08 -2.50 -2.09
N GLY A 30 -4.23 -3.50 -2.33
CA GLY A 30 -4.17 -4.21 -3.62
C GLY A 30 -4.20 -5.72 -3.44
N VAL A 31 -4.91 -6.43 -4.31
CA VAL A 31 -4.92 -7.91 -4.33
C VAL A 31 -4.70 -8.41 -5.76
N GLY A 32 -3.69 -9.26 -5.99
CA GLY A 32 -3.36 -9.72 -7.35
C GLY A 32 -2.31 -10.81 -7.48
N GLY A 33 -2.02 -11.24 -8.71
CA GLY A 33 -0.97 -12.21 -9.00
C GLY A 33 0.41 -11.55 -9.01
N GLU A 34 0.57 -10.51 -9.83
CA GLU A 34 1.76 -9.67 -9.96
C GLU A 34 1.39 -8.20 -9.76
N GLY A 35 2.07 -7.44 -8.89
CA GLY A 35 1.68 -6.04 -8.72
C GLY A 35 2.43 -5.20 -7.71
N SER A 36 2.11 -3.91 -7.68
CA SER A 36 2.70 -2.96 -6.72
C SER A 36 1.63 -2.14 -6.02
N VAL A 37 1.68 -2.07 -4.70
CA VAL A 37 0.78 -1.23 -3.89
C VAL A 37 1.60 -0.12 -3.26
N SER A 38 1.20 1.13 -3.46
CA SER A 38 1.89 2.28 -2.88
C SER A 38 0.94 3.28 -2.23
N GLY A 39 1.25 3.75 -1.03
CA GLY A 39 0.54 4.81 -0.35
C GLY A 39 1.48 5.90 0.14
N VAL A 40 1.05 7.16 0.04
CA VAL A 40 1.78 8.32 0.57
C VAL A 40 0.80 9.20 1.36
N GLY A 41 1.06 9.44 2.65
CA GLY A 41 0.20 10.31 3.46
C GLY A 41 0.62 10.57 4.90
N GLY A 42 -0.13 11.36 5.64
CA GLY A 42 0.18 11.68 7.04
C GLY A 42 -0.13 10.51 7.98
N GLU A 43 -1.37 10.03 7.91
CA GLU A 43 -1.88 8.88 8.67
C GLU A 43 -2.44 7.82 7.71
N GLY A 44 -2.06 6.54 7.83
CA GLY A 44 -2.68 5.55 6.94
C GLY A 44 -2.09 4.14 6.86
N SER A 45 -2.81 3.24 6.20
CA SER A 45 -2.39 1.84 6.03
C SER A 45 -2.24 1.45 4.56
N VAL A 46 -1.14 0.79 4.22
CA VAL A 46 -0.88 0.25 2.88
C VAL A 46 -0.83 -1.27 2.97
N SER A 47 -1.70 -1.96 2.25
CA SER A 47 -1.77 -3.42 2.25
C SER A 47 -1.72 -4.01 0.84
N GLY A 48 -0.90 -5.02 0.61
CA GLY A 48 -0.87 -5.76 -0.65
C GLY A 48 -0.91 -7.26 -0.44
N VAL A 49 -1.68 -7.99 -1.24
CA VAL A 49 -1.74 -9.45 -1.21
C VAL A 49 -1.51 -10.01 -2.61
N GLY A 50 -0.51 -10.86 -2.82
CA GLY A 50 -0.28 -11.45 -4.13
C GLY A 50 0.86 -12.45 -4.29
N GLY A 51 1.05 -12.98 -5.50
CA GLY A 51 2.12 -13.94 -5.80
C GLY A 51 3.48 -13.28 -5.85
N GLU A 52 3.62 -12.27 -6.71
CA GLU A 52 4.82 -11.46 -6.92
C GLU A 52 4.49 -9.97 -6.77
N GLY A 53 5.27 -9.19 -6.02
CA GLY A 53 4.96 -7.77 -5.89
C GLY A 53 5.66 -6.95 -4.83
N SER A 54 5.41 -5.64 -4.83
CA SER A 54 5.99 -4.70 -3.85
C SER A 54 4.92 -3.89 -3.16
N VAL A 55 5.01 -3.76 -1.84
CA VAL A 55 4.13 -2.91 -1.03
C VAL A 55 4.97 -1.81 -0.40
N SER A 56 4.60 -0.55 -0.62
CA SER A 56 5.35 0.60 -0.13
C SER A 56 4.47 1.68 0.48
N GLY A 57 4.76 2.10 1.70
CA GLY A 57 4.11 3.22 2.38
C GLY A 57 5.09 4.32 2.74
N VAL A 58 4.65 5.58 2.63
CA VAL A 58 5.43 6.76 3.03
C VAL A 58 4.52 7.66 3.87
N GLY A 59 4.85 7.90 5.15
CA GLY A 59 4.01 8.74 5.99
C GLY A 59 4.51 9.11 7.38
N GLY A 60 3.62 9.68 8.19
CA GLY A 60 3.91 10.04 9.59
C GLY A 60 3.61 8.86 10.51
N GLU A 61 2.34 8.47 10.55
CA GLU A 61 1.79 7.39 11.37
C GLU A 61 1.06 6.39 10.47
N GLY A 62 1.40 5.10 10.52
CA GLY A 62 0.81 4.19 9.54
C GLY A 62 1.13 2.74 9.72
N SER A 63 0.79 1.91 8.74
CA SER A 63 1.17 0.49 8.74
C SER A 63 1.30 0.00 7.32
N VAL A 64 2.39 -0.71 7.02
CA VAL A 64 2.61 -1.29 5.70
C VAL A 64 2.62 -2.81 5.83
N SER A 65 1.71 -3.49 5.15
CA SER A 65 1.62 -4.95 5.15
C SER A 65 1.64 -5.52 3.72
N GLY A 66 2.56 -6.43 3.44
CA GLY A 66 2.46 -7.32 2.28
C GLY A 66 2.10 -8.73 2.72
N VAL A 67 1.50 -9.52 1.84
CA VAL A 67 1.38 -10.97 1.99
C VAL A 67 1.58 -11.58 0.60
N GLY A 68 2.64 -12.37 0.40
CA GLY A 68 2.91 -12.95 -0.91
C GLY A 68 4.12 -13.87 -1.03
N GLY A 69 4.27 -14.48 -2.20
CA GLY A 69 5.33 -15.47 -2.50
C GLY A 69 6.70 -14.83 -2.71
N GLU A 70 6.78 -13.85 -3.60
CA GLU A 70 8.01 -13.15 -3.98
C GLU A 70 7.78 -11.64 -3.98
N GLY A 71 8.22 -10.95 -2.92
CA GLY A 71 7.94 -9.53 -2.82
C GLY A 71 8.67 -8.77 -1.73
N SER A 72 8.62 -7.45 -1.83
CA SER A 72 9.24 -6.52 -0.89
C SER A 72 8.19 -5.65 -0.23
N VAL A 73 8.27 -5.50 1.09
CA VAL A 73 7.43 -4.58 1.86
C VAL A 73 8.32 -3.52 2.48
N GLY A 74 7.98 -2.24 2.33
CA GLY A 74 8.74 -1.12 2.88
C GLY A 74 7.85 0.01 3.36
N GLY A 75 8.15 0.56 4.53
CA GLY A 75 7.49 1.74 5.09
C GLY A 75 8.55 2.77 5.47
N VAL A 76 8.27 4.04 5.19
CA VAL A 76 9.12 5.16 5.63
C VAL A 76 8.28 6.22 6.34
N GLY A 77 8.43 6.28 7.66
CA GLY A 77 7.68 7.18 8.53
C GLY A 77 8.02 7.02 10.01
N GLY A 78 7.52 7.93 10.85
CA GLY A 78 7.82 7.99 12.28
C GLY A 78 7.36 6.75 13.04
N GLU A 79 6.20 6.22 12.64
CA GLU A 79 5.54 5.08 13.25
C GLU A 79 4.94 4.14 12.19
N ASP A 80 5.74 3.68 11.22
CA ASP A 80 5.33 2.69 10.21
C ASP A 80 5.84 1.27 10.54
N PRO A 81 5.10 0.44 11.30
CA PRO A 81 5.32 -0.99 11.32
C PRO A 81 5.20 -1.59 9.91
N VAL A 82 6.28 -2.23 9.48
CA VAL A 82 6.35 -2.98 8.22
C VAL A 82 6.18 -4.46 8.53
N VAL A 83 5.19 -5.09 7.90
CA VAL A 83 4.85 -6.51 8.06
C VAL A 83 4.86 -7.19 6.69
N VAL A 84 5.50 -8.36 6.60
CA VAL A 84 5.57 -9.19 5.39
C VAL A 84 4.76 -10.46 5.59
#